data_AF-C6BWE8-F1
#
_entry.id   AF-C6BWE8-F1
#
_cell.length_a   1.000
_cell.length_b   1.000
_cell.length_c   1.000
_cell.angle_alpha   90.00
_cell.angle_beta   90.00
_cell.angle_gamma   90.00
#
_symmetry.space_group_name_H-M   'P 1'
#
loop_
_entity.id
_entity.type
_entity.pdbx_description
1 polymer ?
#
loop_
_entity_poly.entity_id
_entity_poly.type
_entity_poly.pdbx_seq_one_letter_code
_entity_poly.pdbx_strand_id
1 'polypeptide(L)'
;MINDKNFTGVNARNVAGRDVIEQNTIYSPTSPIMDLLTKLSEGEDTETQDYIDKLKDFMRSNGKESTEIIGLEKKLHNGGAEQYYIEYALECKEEFSKILEKNSTSCYTQEVFAHLMSSIRTKFIHHVRPELSNKKCCEVLNLLHKAVIIPTIQLVIPNPLNINEELICGMLFYLTGNCHVEWGNAGLQ
;
A
#
# COMPACT_ATOMS: atom_id res chain seq x y z
N MET A 1 61.49 15.70 32.29
CA MET A 1 60.42 15.22 33.21
C MET A 1 59.12 15.88 32.77
N ILE A 2 58.10 15.06 32.47
CA ILE A 2 56.64 15.31 32.53
C ILE A 2 56.10 16.31 31.45
N ASN A 3 55.39 15.82 30.39
CA ASN A 3 53.91 15.65 30.25
C ASN A 3 53.17 17.00 30.14
N ASP A 4 52.13 17.27 29.36
CA ASP A 4 51.24 16.55 28.44
C ASP A 4 50.35 17.65 27.77
N LYS A 5 49.94 17.45 26.52
CA LYS A 5 48.61 17.77 25.91
C LYS A 5 47.96 19.19 25.91
N ASN A 6 47.61 19.57 24.67
CA ASN A 6 46.29 20.03 24.15
C ASN A 6 45.97 21.53 23.92
N PHE A 7 46.16 21.92 22.64
CA PHE A 7 45.18 22.53 21.69
C PHE A 7 43.71 22.52 22.20
N THR A 8 42.89 23.57 22.10
CA THR A 8 42.56 24.40 20.92
C THR A 8 42.04 25.78 21.34
N GLY A 9 42.43 26.80 20.55
CA GLY A 9 41.96 28.17 20.68
C GLY A 9 40.48 28.32 20.32
N VAL A 10 39.78 29.00 21.23
CA VAL A 10 38.48 29.64 21.02
C VAL A 10 38.68 30.88 20.15
N ASN A 11 37.87 31.04 19.09
CA ASN A 11 37.21 32.31 18.75
C ASN A 11 36.43 32.20 17.43
N ALA A 12 35.11 32.31 17.49
CA ALA A 12 34.34 33.07 16.51
C ALA A 12 33.04 33.55 17.15
N ARG A 13 32.85 34.86 17.09
CA ARG A 13 31.79 35.66 17.67
C ARG A 13 30.44 35.39 16.99
N ASN A 14 29.36 35.37 17.76
CA ASN A 14 28.04 35.83 17.34
C ASN A 14 27.33 36.43 18.56
N VAL A 15 27.15 37.75 18.55
CA VAL A 15 26.25 38.48 19.46
C VAL A 15 25.00 38.78 18.66
N ALA A 16 23.86 38.20 19.06
CA ALA A 16 22.54 38.63 18.66
C ALA A 16 21.58 38.34 19.82
N GLY A 17 21.04 39.41 20.41
CA GLY A 17 19.94 39.33 21.36
C GLY A 17 18.62 39.18 20.62
N ARG A 18 17.95 38.06 20.85
CA ARG A 18 16.51 37.76 20.80
C ARG A 18 16.38 36.26 20.99
N ASP A 19 15.38 35.83 21.75
CA ASP A 19 15.14 34.43 22.10
C ASP A 19 15.38 33.50 20.90
N VAL A 20 16.30 32.56 21.06
CA VAL A 20 16.35 31.37 20.21
C VAL A 20 15.19 30.50 20.66
N ILE A 21 14.01 30.75 20.09
CA ILE A 21 12.97 29.72 20.08
C ILE A 21 13.42 28.74 19.01
N GLU A 22 14.08 27.65 19.44
CA GLU A 22 14.22 26.45 18.63
C GLU A 22 12.80 25.91 18.38
N GLN A 23 12.11 26.47 17.40
CA GLN A 23 10.97 25.79 16.80
C GLN A 23 11.56 24.63 16.01
N ASN A 24 11.83 23.52 16.70
CA ASN A 24 11.90 22.21 16.10
C ASN A 24 10.48 21.82 15.65
N THR A 25 9.93 22.56 14.69
CA THR A 25 8.81 22.08 13.90
C THR A 25 9.39 21.00 13.00
N ILE A 26 9.39 19.78 13.53
CA ILE A 26 9.43 18.58 12.70
C ILE A 26 8.15 18.65 11.86
N TYR A 27 8.22 19.36 10.73
CA TYR A 27 7.29 19.22 9.62
C TYR A 27 7.52 17.80 9.09
N SER A 28 6.93 16.82 9.76
CA SER A 28 6.62 15.56 9.13
C SER A 28 5.48 15.90 8.16
N PRO A 29 5.66 15.86 6.83
CA PRO A 29 4.52 15.90 5.94
C PRO A 29 3.67 14.70 6.33
N THR A 30 2.55 14.92 7.03
CA THR A 30 1.59 13.86 7.28
C THR A 30 1.18 13.33 5.92
N SER A 31 1.49 12.05 5.67
CA SER A 31 1.07 11.38 4.45
C SER A 31 -0.45 11.56 4.34
N PRO A 32 -1.04 11.77 3.14
CA PRO A 32 -2.49 11.92 2.99
C PRO A 32 -3.29 10.80 3.68
N ILE A 33 -2.74 9.58 3.78
CA ILE A 33 -3.34 8.50 4.57
C ILE A 33 -3.39 8.81 6.07
N MET A 34 -2.36 9.42 6.65
CA MET A 34 -2.30 9.74 8.07
C MET A 34 -3.39 10.72 8.47
N ASP A 35 -3.59 11.76 7.65
CA ASP A 35 -4.67 12.73 7.88
C ASP A 35 -6.04 12.04 7.84
N LEU A 36 -6.26 11.09 6.92
CA LEU A 36 -7.49 10.31 6.84
C LEU A 36 -7.69 9.38 8.03
N LEU A 37 -6.63 8.70 8.48
CA LEU A 37 -6.68 7.81 9.64
C LEU A 37 -6.95 8.59 10.94
N THR A 38 -6.39 9.78 11.09
CA THR A 38 -6.67 10.68 12.21
C THR A 38 -8.14 11.11 12.20
N LYS A 39 -8.65 11.62 11.07
CA LYS A 39 -10.05 12.03 10.93
C LYS A 39 -11.04 10.89 11.19
N LEU A 40 -10.72 9.68 10.74
CA LEU A 40 -11.46 8.46 11.08
C LEU A 40 -11.51 8.20 12.58
N SER A 41 -10.37 8.33 13.25
CA SER A 41 -10.28 8.09 14.70
C SER A 41 -11.04 9.14 15.51
N GLU A 42 -11.21 10.34 14.96
CA GLU A 42 -11.92 11.48 15.57
C GLU A 42 -13.42 11.47 15.26
N GLY A 43 -13.88 10.59 14.36
CA GLY A 43 -15.30 10.45 14.02
C GLY A 43 -15.86 11.58 13.17
N GLU A 44 -14.99 12.35 12.51
CA GLU A 44 -15.43 13.27 11.46
C GLU A 44 -15.99 12.44 10.28
N ASP A 45 -16.93 12.97 9.50
CA ASP A 45 -17.39 12.38 8.22
C ASP A 45 -17.64 13.50 7.21
N THR A 46 -16.57 14.05 6.63
CA THR A 46 -16.69 14.98 5.51
C THR A 46 -16.34 14.24 4.23
N GLU A 47 -17.28 14.21 3.28
CA GLU A 47 -17.13 13.52 2.00
C GLU A 47 -16.02 14.13 1.12
N THR A 48 -15.05 13.32 0.69
CA THR A 48 -14.20 13.65 -0.47
C THR A 48 -14.61 12.76 -1.65
N GLN A 49 -15.45 13.30 -2.54
CA GLN A 49 -16.04 12.56 -3.66
C GLN A 49 -15.01 11.87 -4.58
N ASP A 50 -13.83 12.47 -4.76
CA ASP A 50 -12.80 12.01 -5.70
C ASP A 50 -12.22 10.62 -5.36
N TYR A 51 -12.04 10.31 -4.07
CA TYR A 51 -11.49 9.03 -3.63
C TYR A 51 -12.54 7.90 -3.68
N ILE A 52 -13.78 8.24 -3.38
CA ILE A 52 -14.93 7.33 -3.52
C ILE A 52 -15.07 6.92 -4.99
N ASP A 53 -14.93 7.86 -5.93
CA ASP A 53 -15.03 7.55 -7.36
C ASP A 53 -13.85 6.68 -7.84
N LYS A 54 -12.64 6.92 -7.32
CA LYS A 54 -11.49 6.06 -7.57
C LYS A 54 -11.67 4.63 -7.02
N LEU A 55 -12.29 4.48 -5.85
CA LEU A 55 -12.63 3.16 -5.31
C LEU A 55 -13.66 2.45 -6.19
N LYS A 56 -14.72 3.16 -6.61
CA LYS A 56 -15.72 2.62 -7.55
C LYS A 56 -15.05 2.14 -8.85
N ASP A 57 -14.06 2.85 -9.34
CA ASP A 57 -13.29 2.42 -10.51
C ASP A 57 -12.52 1.12 -10.25
N PHE A 58 -11.94 0.92 -9.06
CA PHE A 58 -11.32 -0.37 -8.68
C PHE A 58 -12.34 -1.51 -8.52
N MET A 59 -13.56 -1.19 -8.12
CA MET A 59 -14.66 -2.16 -8.00
C MET A 59 -15.20 -2.59 -9.37
N ARG A 60 -15.10 -1.73 -10.39
CA ARG A 60 -15.48 -2.07 -11.77
C ARG A 60 -14.48 -3.07 -12.35
N SER A 61 -14.99 -4.08 -13.04
CA SER A 61 -14.16 -5.00 -13.83
C SER A 61 -13.66 -4.27 -15.08
N ASN A 62 -12.35 -4.15 -15.21
CA ASN A 62 -11.69 -3.53 -16.37
C ASN A 62 -11.46 -4.54 -17.50
N GLY A 63 -12.37 -5.50 -17.69
CA GLY A 63 -12.28 -6.47 -18.77
C GLY A 63 -12.17 -5.76 -20.12
N LYS A 64 -10.99 -5.81 -20.75
CA LYS A 64 -10.87 -5.45 -22.18
C LYS A 64 -11.81 -6.38 -22.94
N GLU A 65 -12.75 -5.80 -23.69
CA GLU A 65 -13.87 -6.46 -24.40
C GLU A 65 -13.48 -7.61 -25.36
N SER A 66 -12.20 -7.94 -25.52
CA SER A 66 -11.70 -8.82 -26.59
C SER A 66 -11.03 -10.12 -26.13
N THR A 67 -11.12 -10.51 -24.87
CA THR A 67 -10.51 -11.77 -24.38
C THR A 67 -11.38 -12.44 -23.33
N GLU A 68 -11.43 -13.78 -23.34
CA GLU A 68 -12.06 -14.62 -22.32
C GLU A 68 -11.81 -14.03 -20.93
N ILE A 69 -12.88 -13.70 -20.19
CA ILE A 69 -12.76 -13.16 -18.84
C ILE A 69 -12.24 -14.28 -17.93
N ILE A 70 -10.92 -14.35 -17.77
CA ILE A 70 -10.30 -15.31 -16.87
C ILE A 70 -10.34 -14.78 -15.42
N GLY A 71 -10.84 -15.62 -14.51
CA GLY A 71 -10.96 -15.31 -13.08
C GLY A 71 -9.60 -15.27 -12.36
N LEU A 72 -9.61 -14.83 -11.09
CA LEU A 72 -8.41 -14.77 -10.24
C LEU A 72 -7.67 -16.10 -10.18
N GLU A 73 -8.40 -17.19 -9.93
CA GLU A 73 -7.87 -18.55 -9.86
C GLU A 73 -7.05 -18.90 -11.11
N LYS A 74 -7.66 -18.78 -12.30
CA LYS A 74 -7.01 -19.06 -13.58
C LYS A 74 -5.81 -18.13 -13.84
N LYS A 75 -5.88 -16.86 -13.42
CA LYS A 75 -4.75 -15.92 -13.52
C LYS A 75 -3.55 -16.35 -12.67
N LEU A 76 -3.79 -16.81 -11.44
CA LEU A 76 -2.74 -17.26 -10.53
C LEU A 76 -2.16 -18.60 -11.00
N HIS A 77 -3.02 -19.55 -11.38
CA HIS A 77 -2.62 -20.84 -11.94
C HIS A 77 -1.73 -20.65 -13.18
N ASN A 78 -2.14 -19.78 -14.13
CA ASN A 78 -1.32 -19.46 -15.31
C ASN A 78 0.03 -18.84 -14.94
N GLY A 79 0.12 -18.11 -13.83
CA GLY A 79 1.35 -17.56 -13.30
C GLY A 79 2.22 -18.56 -12.52
N GLY A 80 1.87 -19.85 -12.53
CA GLY A 80 2.63 -20.90 -11.85
C GLY A 80 2.43 -20.94 -10.33
N ALA A 81 1.34 -20.36 -9.82
CA ALA A 81 0.98 -20.48 -8.41
C ALA A 81 0.50 -21.90 -8.07
N GLU A 82 0.95 -22.40 -6.93
CA GLU A 82 0.52 -23.69 -6.38
C GLU A 82 -0.91 -23.61 -5.83
N GLN A 83 -1.60 -24.75 -5.81
CA GLN A 83 -3.01 -24.84 -5.41
C GLN A 83 -3.30 -24.24 -4.03
N TYR A 84 -2.45 -24.52 -3.03
CA TYR A 84 -2.63 -23.97 -1.66
C TYR A 84 -2.60 -22.43 -1.63
N TYR A 85 -1.81 -21.81 -2.51
CA TYR A 85 -1.69 -20.35 -2.56
C TYR A 85 -2.90 -19.74 -3.26
N ILE A 86 -3.44 -20.45 -4.26
CA ILE A 86 -4.65 -20.04 -4.95
C ILE A 86 -5.85 -20.06 -3.99
N GLU A 87 -5.99 -21.11 -3.18
CA GLU A 87 -7.02 -21.21 -2.13
C GLU A 87 -6.90 -20.05 -1.13
N TYR A 88 -5.70 -19.83 -0.59
CA TYR A 88 -5.41 -18.68 0.27
C TYR A 88 -5.78 -17.34 -0.37
N ALA A 89 -5.46 -17.15 -1.67
CA ALA A 89 -5.77 -15.93 -2.38
C ALA A 89 -7.27 -15.68 -2.57
N LEU A 90 -8.04 -16.76 -2.80
CA LEU A 90 -9.50 -16.69 -2.89
C LEU A 90 -10.12 -16.33 -1.54
N GLU A 91 -9.66 -16.94 -0.44
CA GLU A 91 -10.12 -16.63 0.92
C GLU A 91 -9.86 -15.16 1.28
N CYS A 92 -8.63 -14.68 1.07
CA CYS A 92 -8.27 -13.28 1.33
C CYS A 92 -9.12 -12.30 0.52
N LYS A 93 -9.35 -12.61 -0.77
CA LYS A 93 -10.21 -11.78 -1.64
C LYS A 93 -11.64 -11.72 -1.10
N GLU A 94 -12.20 -12.87 -0.71
CA GLU A 94 -13.56 -12.95 -0.20
C GLU A 94 -13.71 -12.17 1.11
N GLU A 95 -12.76 -12.31 2.03
CA GLU A 95 -12.74 -11.56 3.29
C GLU A 95 -12.70 -10.05 3.06
N PHE A 96 -11.78 -9.57 2.19
CA PHE A 96 -11.74 -8.15 1.86
C PHE A 96 -13.05 -7.67 1.22
N SER A 97 -13.67 -8.48 0.35
CA SER A 97 -14.95 -8.13 -0.27
C SER A 97 -16.05 -7.90 0.77
N LYS A 98 -16.12 -8.77 1.79
CA LYS A 98 -17.07 -8.62 2.92
C LYS A 98 -16.78 -7.36 3.75
N ILE A 99 -15.50 -7.08 4.02
CA ILE A 99 -15.08 -5.87 4.75
C ILE A 99 -15.42 -4.61 3.96
N LEU A 100 -15.18 -4.62 2.65
CA LEU A 100 -15.49 -3.51 1.75
C LEU A 100 -17.00 -3.21 1.75
N GLU A 101 -17.84 -4.24 1.61
CA GLU A 101 -19.30 -4.09 1.67
C GLU A 101 -19.79 -3.55 3.02
N LYS A 102 -19.25 -4.08 4.12
CA LYS A 102 -19.58 -3.64 5.49
C LYS A 102 -19.25 -2.16 5.73
N ASN A 103 -18.24 -1.63 5.05
CA ASN A 103 -17.78 -0.25 5.21
C ASN A 103 -18.24 0.68 4.08
N SER A 104 -19.20 0.25 3.25
CA SER A 104 -19.73 1.02 2.11
C SER A 104 -20.44 2.34 2.48
N THR A 105 -20.69 2.58 3.76
CA THR A 105 -21.29 3.83 4.27
C THR A 105 -20.29 4.77 4.93
N SER A 106 -19.05 4.33 5.19
CA SER A 106 -18.02 5.18 5.80
C SER A 106 -17.16 5.79 4.70
N CYS A 107 -17.25 7.10 4.50
CA CYS A 107 -16.51 7.79 3.44
C CYS A 107 -15.01 7.64 3.67
N TYR A 108 -14.53 8.01 4.85
CA TYR A 108 -13.10 7.92 5.13
C TYR A 108 -12.52 6.50 5.06
N THR A 109 -13.26 5.47 5.49
CA THR A 109 -12.78 4.08 5.36
C THR A 109 -12.61 3.71 3.89
N GLN A 110 -13.55 4.13 3.04
CA GLN A 110 -13.45 3.98 1.60
C GLN A 110 -12.27 4.75 1.02
N GLU A 111 -11.98 5.96 1.51
CA GLU A 111 -10.81 6.74 1.08
C GLU A 111 -9.49 6.04 1.43
N VAL A 112 -9.39 5.48 2.63
CA VAL A 112 -8.23 4.68 3.04
C VAL A 112 -8.09 3.46 2.12
N PHE A 113 -9.17 2.73 1.85
CA PHE A 113 -9.13 1.59 0.92
C PHE A 113 -8.72 2.01 -0.50
N ALA A 114 -9.25 3.12 -1.02
CA ALA A 114 -8.88 3.66 -2.33
C ALA A 114 -7.38 3.96 -2.41
N HIS A 115 -6.83 4.59 -1.36
CA HIS A 115 -5.41 4.92 -1.32
C HIS A 115 -4.53 3.65 -1.26
N LEU A 116 -4.88 2.69 -0.40
CA LEU A 116 -4.14 1.44 -0.28
C LEU A 116 -4.17 0.63 -1.57
N MET A 117 -5.34 0.47 -2.18
CA MET A 117 -5.48 -0.22 -3.47
C MET A 117 -4.68 0.48 -4.58
N SER A 118 -4.66 1.82 -4.60
CA SER A 118 -3.82 2.59 -5.52
C SER A 118 -2.32 2.35 -5.30
N SER A 119 -1.89 2.32 -4.03
CA SER A 119 -0.51 2.02 -3.64
C SER A 119 -0.11 0.61 -4.07
N ILE A 120 -0.95 -0.39 -3.77
CA ILE A 120 -0.75 -1.80 -4.15
C ILE A 120 -0.60 -1.93 -5.67
N ARG A 121 -1.55 -1.38 -6.43
CA ARG A 121 -1.51 -1.40 -7.90
C ARG A 121 -0.22 -0.79 -8.44
N THR A 122 0.17 0.37 -7.92
CA THR A 122 1.39 1.07 -8.36
C THR A 122 2.62 0.23 -8.09
N LYS A 123 2.81 -0.25 -6.85
CA LYS A 123 3.96 -1.07 -6.48
C LYS A 123 4.00 -2.39 -7.25
N PHE A 124 2.85 -3.03 -7.46
CA PHE A 124 2.76 -4.24 -8.27
C PHE A 124 3.24 -4.01 -9.69
N ILE A 125 2.73 -2.98 -10.39
CA ILE A 125 3.08 -2.69 -11.78
C ILE A 125 4.57 -2.39 -11.94
N HIS A 126 5.19 -1.69 -10.99
CA HIS A 126 6.59 -1.27 -11.11
C HIS A 126 7.60 -2.33 -10.64
N HIS A 127 7.23 -3.18 -9.66
CA HIS A 127 8.17 -4.11 -9.05
C HIS A 127 7.88 -5.58 -9.36
N VAL A 128 6.61 -5.98 -9.41
CA VAL A 128 6.24 -7.40 -9.53
C VAL A 128 5.95 -7.77 -10.97
N ARG A 129 5.18 -6.95 -11.68
CA ARG A 129 4.76 -7.21 -13.07
C ARG A 129 5.93 -7.50 -14.02
N PRO A 130 7.05 -6.75 -14.02
CA PRO A 130 8.18 -7.03 -14.92
C PRO A 130 8.88 -8.36 -14.64
N GLU A 131 8.71 -8.89 -13.43
CA GLU A 131 9.44 -10.07 -12.95
C GLU A 131 8.62 -11.36 -13.09
N LEU A 132 7.32 -11.27 -13.36
CA LEU A 132 6.43 -12.43 -13.51
C LEU A 132 6.89 -13.41 -14.60
N SER A 133 7.48 -12.92 -15.68
CA SER A 133 8.00 -13.75 -16.77
C SER A 133 9.45 -14.22 -16.56
N ASN A 134 10.16 -13.62 -15.60
CA ASN A 134 11.61 -13.82 -15.43
C ASN A 134 11.97 -14.63 -14.18
N LYS A 135 11.02 -14.82 -13.26
CA LYS A 135 11.24 -15.46 -11.97
C LYS A 135 10.27 -16.61 -11.73
N LYS A 136 10.68 -17.56 -10.90
CA LYS A 136 9.79 -18.62 -10.42
C LYS A 136 8.71 -18.01 -9.52
N CYS A 137 7.55 -18.66 -9.45
CA CYS A 137 6.44 -18.17 -8.63
C CYS A 137 6.86 -17.89 -7.19
N CYS A 138 7.62 -18.78 -6.53
CA CYS A 138 8.09 -18.56 -5.16
C CYS A 138 8.94 -17.28 -4.99
N GLU A 139 9.74 -16.91 -5.99
CA GLU A 139 10.55 -15.69 -5.98
C GLU A 139 9.68 -14.44 -6.21
N VAL A 140 8.69 -14.55 -7.09
CA VAL A 140 7.65 -13.51 -7.29
C VAL A 140 6.87 -13.28 -6.00
N LEU A 141 6.46 -14.33 -5.30
CA LEU A 141 5.73 -14.22 -4.03
C LEU A 141 6.57 -13.53 -2.94
N ASN A 142 7.86 -13.87 -2.84
CA ASN A 142 8.78 -13.19 -1.94
C ASN A 142 8.96 -11.70 -2.31
N LEU A 143 9.06 -11.40 -3.61
CA LEU A 143 9.14 -10.02 -4.09
C LEU A 143 7.86 -9.24 -3.81
N LEU A 144 6.70 -9.86 -4.03
CA LEU A 144 5.39 -9.30 -3.72
C LEU A 144 5.30 -8.92 -2.23
N HIS A 145 5.70 -9.83 -1.34
CA HIS A 145 5.70 -9.57 0.09
C HIS A 145 6.58 -8.37 0.45
N LYS A 146 7.83 -8.34 -0.05
CA LYS A 146 8.81 -7.30 0.26
C LYS A 146 8.54 -5.94 -0.39
N ALA A 147 8.07 -5.92 -1.63
CA ALA A 147 7.93 -4.69 -2.42
C ALA A 147 6.50 -4.12 -2.41
N VAL A 148 5.50 -4.94 -2.06
CA VAL A 148 4.09 -4.53 -2.09
C VAL A 148 3.45 -4.63 -0.71
N ILE A 149 3.48 -5.79 -0.06
CA ILE A 149 2.74 -6.02 1.19
C ILE A 149 3.35 -5.21 2.36
N ILE A 150 4.63 -5.44 2.67
CA ILE A 150 5.34 -4.73 3.76
C ILE A 150 5.30 -3.20 3.60
N PRO A 151 5.59 -2.63 2.41
CA PRO A 151 5.57 -1.18 2.26
C PRO A 151 4.16 -0.58 2.25
N THR A 152 3.11 -1.39 2.11
CA THR A 152 1.71 -0.92 2.16
C THR A 152 1.17 -0.96 3.58
N ILE A 153 1.50 -2.01 4.36
CA ILE A 153 1.12 -2.05 5.78
C ILE A 153 1.77 -0.92 6.58
N GLN A 154 2.98 -0.48 6.19
CA GLN A 154 3.66 0.66 6.82
C GLN A 154 2.95 2.00 6.60
N LEU A 155 2.09 2.13 5.58
CA LEU A 155 1.35 3.37 5.34
C LEU A 155 0.27 3.61 6.39
N VAL A 156 -0.25 2.55 7.00
CA VAL A 156 -1.40 2.61 7.91
C VAL A 156 -0.96 2.60 9.38
N ILE A 157 0.20 3.16 9.70
CA ILE A 157 0.68 3.27 11.08
C ILE A 157 0.53 4.73 11.54
N PRO A 158 -0.26 5.02 12.59
CA PRO A 158 -0.95 4.08 13.47
C PRO A 158 -2.16 3.44 12.79
N ASN A 159 -2.55 2.24 13.23
CA ASN A 159 -3.50 1.35 12.54
C ASN A 159 -4.87 1.28 13.23
N PRO A 160 -5.68 2.35 13.22
CA PRO A 160 -6.99 2.37 13.89
C PRO A 160 -8.00 1.41 13.24
N LEU A 161 -7.80 1.08 11.96
CA LEU A 161 -8.67 0.19 11.20
C LEU A 161 -8.30 -1.29 11.35
N ASN A 162 -7.29 -1.63 12.17
CA ASN A 162 -6.78 -2.99 12.34
C ASN A 162 -6.46 -3.71 11.02
N ILE A 163 -5.96 -2.96 10.04
CA ILE A 163 -5.53 -3.48 8.73
C ILE A 163 -4.30 -4.36 8.97
N ASN A 164 -4.34 -5.62 8.54
CA ASN A 164 -3.24 -6.57 8.65
C ASN A 164 -2.73 -6.97 7.25
N GLU A 165 -1.67 -7.79 7.19
CA GLU A 165 -1.09 -8.23 5.90
C GLU A 165 -2.09 -9.04 5.06
N GLU A 166 -2.93 -9.87 5.69
CA GLU A 166 -3.97 -10.65 5.00
C GLU A 166 -5.00 -9.75 4.30
N LEU A 167 -5.39 -8.65 4.93
CA LEU A 167 -6.30 -7.68 4.34
C LEU A 167 -5.65 -6.97 3.13
N ILE A 168 -4.36 -6.64 3.21
CA ILE A 168 -3.59 -6.09 2.08
C ILE A 168 -3.49 -7.12 0.94
N CYS A 169 -3.27 -8.41 1.25
CA CYS A 169 -3.36 -9.49 0.28
C CYS A 169 -4.75 -9.56 -0.36
N GLY A 170 -5.82 -9.45 0.44
CA GLY A 170 -7.19 -9.40 -0.05
C GLY A 170 -7.44 -8.25 -1.03
N MET A 171 -6.95 -7.04 -0.72
CA MET A 171 -7.00 -5.89 -1.64
C MET A 171 -6.27 -6.16 -2.97
N LEU A 172 -5.08 -6.77 -2.92
CA LEU A 172 -4.33 -7.15 -4.11
C LEU A 172 -5.10 -8.16 -4.98
N PHE A 173 -5.63 -9.22 -4.37
CA PHE A 173 -6.34 -10.27 -5.10
C PHE A 173 -7.69 -9.80 -5.62
N TYR A 174 -8.33 -8.86 -4.93
CA TYR A 174 -9.51 -8.16 -5.41
C TYR A 174 -9.20 -7.35 -6.69
N LEU A 175 -8.13 -6.56 -6.68
CA LEU A 175 -7.64 -5.83 -7.87
C LEU A 175 -7.30 -6.79 -9.03
N THR A 176 -6.68 -7.93 -8.72
CA THR A 176 -6.32 -8.95 -9.71
C THR A 176 -7.57 -9.60 -10.32
N GLY A 177 -8.57 -9.92 -9.49
CA GLY A 177 -9.88 -10.41 -9.93
C GLY A 177 -10.58 -9.42 -10.86
N ASN A 178 -10.56 -8.12 -10.52
CA ASN A 178 -11.20 -7.05 -11.29
C ASN A 178 -10.35 -6.53 -12.47
N CYS A 179 -9.26 -7.21 -12.83
CA CYS A 179 -8.38 -6.88 -13.96
C CYS A 179 -7.59 -5.56 -13.83
N HIS A 180 -7.50 -4.98 -12.63
CA HIS A 180 -6.65 -3.81 -12.38
C HIS A 180 -5.17 -4.18 -12.20
N VAL A 181 -4.93 -5.44 -11.84
CA VAL A 181 -3.63 -6.07 -11.70
C VAL A 181 -3.58 -7.30 -12.62
N GLU A 182 -2.67 -7.28 -13.59
CA GLU A 182 -2.49 -8.39 -14.53
C GLU A 182 -1.42 -9.35 -13.99
N TRP A 183 -1.83 -10.51 -13.49
CA TRP A 183 -0.91 -11.60 -13.09
C TRP A 183 -0.65 -12.54 -14.29
N GLY A 184 -1.64 -13.34 -14.67
CA GLY A 184 -1.51 -14.38 -15.71
C GLY A 184 -1.85 -13.98 -17.16
N ASN A 185 -2.10 -12.70 -17.46
CA ASN A 185 -2.35 -12.19 -18.83
C ASN A 185 -1.11 -11.57 -19.49
N ALA A 186 0.06 -11.54 -18.81
CA ALA A 186 1.31 -11.38 -19.57
C ALA A 186 1.48 -12.67 -20.33
N GLY A 187 1.68 -12.61 -21.65
CA GLY A 187 2.07 -13.78 -22.42
C GLY A 187 3.34 -14.39 -21.85
N LEU A 188 3.18 -15.34 -20.92
CA LEU A 188 4.22 -16.24 -20.48
C LEU A 188 4.49 -17.14 -21.69
N GLN A 189 5.49 -16.72 -22.49
CA GLN A 189 6.12 -17.54 -23.52
C GLN A 189 7.20 -18.40 -22.87
#